data_AF-A0A8C6MVB0-F1
#
_entry.id   AF-A0A8C6MVB0-F1
#
_cell.length_a   1.000
_cell.length_b   1.000
_cell.length_c   1.000
_cell.angle_alpha   90.00
_cell.angle_beta   90.00
_cell.angle_gamma   90.00
#
_symmetry.space_group_name_H-M   'P 1'
#
loop_
_entity.id
_entity.type
_entity.pdbx_description
1 polymer ?
#
loop_
_entity_poly.entity_id
_entity_poly.type
_entity_poly.pdbx_seq_one_letter_code
_entity_poly.pdbx_strand_id
1 'polypeptide(L)'
;LEVMSHLVSWVFLAVYMYELNAELISHLHPPEQEISTDSCVFPFVYADGFHYSCISLHSDYDWCSLDFQFQGRWRYCTAQDPPKCIFPFQFKQKLIKKCTKEGYILNRSWCSLTENYNQDGKWKQCSPNNF
;
A
#
# COMPACT_ATOMS: atom_id res chain seq x y z
N LEU A 1 3.51 58.51 19.78
CA LEU A 1 4.09 57.15 19.80
C LEU A 1 3.17 56.12 20.44
N GLU A 2 2.51 56.41 21.57
CA GLU A 2 1.67 55.43 22.30
C GLU A 2 0.61 54.73 21.44
N VAL A 3 -0.11 55.46 20.57
CA VAL A 3 -1.16 54.88 19.70
C VAL A 3 -0.61 53.74 18.81
N MET A 4 0.62 53.84 18.32
CA MET A 4 1.26 52.78 17.52
C MET A 4 1.61 51.55 18.36
N SER A 5 1.98 51.74 19.64
CA SER A 5 2.27 50.65 20.57
C SER A 5 1.04 49.79 20.85
N HIS A 6 -0.13 50.43 21.04
CA HIS A 6 -1.39 49.73 21.24
C HIS A 6 -1.84 48.93 20.01
N LEU A 7 -1.71 49.50 18.80
CA LEU A 7 -2.02 48.80 17.55
C LEU A 7 -1.13 47.57 17.35
N VAL A 8 0.18 47.70 17.58
CA VAL A 8 1.14 46.58 17.50
C VAL A 8 0.81 45.49 18.53
N SER A 9 0.47 45.88 19.77
CA SER A 9 0.05 44.93 20.82
C SER A 9 -1.25 44.19 20.47
N TRP A 10 -2.22 44.87 19.87
CA TRP A 10 -3.46 44.25 19.40
C TRP A 10 -3.24 43.28 18.24
N VAL A 11 -2.32 43.61 17.32
CA VAL A 11 -1.92 42.69 16.24
C VAL A 11 -1.28 41.43 16.82
N PHE A 12 -0.37 41.54 17.80
CA PHE A 12 0.22 40.35 18.45
C PHE A 12 -0.82 39.48 19.16
N LEU A 13 -1.79 40.07 19.86
CA LEU A 13 -2.87 39.32 20.51
C LEU A 13 -3.80 38.64 19.49
N ALA A 14 -4.14 39.33 18.39
CA ALA A 14 -4.95 38.75 17.32
C ALA A 14 -4.24 37.60 16.61
N VAL A 15 -2.93 37.73 16.33
CA VAL A 15 -2.11 36.64 15.79
C VAL A 15 -2.06 35.47 16.76
N TYR A 16 -1.74 35.71 18.04
CA TYR A 16 -1.66 34.63 19.04
C TYR A 16 -2.99 33.88 19.23
N MET A 17 -4.13 34.59 19.24
CA MET A 17 -5.45 33.96 19.27
C MET A 17 -5.78 33.18 17.99
N TYR A 18 -5.29 33.64 16.83
CA TYR A 18 -5.45 32.92 15.56
C TYR A 18 -4.60 31.66 15.49
N GLU A 19 -3.33 31.71 15.93
CA GLU A 19 -2.44 30.55 16.03
C GLU A 19 -2.99 29.50 17.01
N LEU A 20 -3.40 29.90 18.22
CA LEU A 20 -4.06 28.99 19.18
C LEU A 20 -5.35 28.37 18.62
N ASN A 21 -6.11 29.12 17.83
CA ASN A 21 -7.29 28.59 17.16
C ASN A 21 -6.91 27.60 16.04
N ALA A 22 -5.81 27.82 15.32
CA ALA A 22 -5.27 26.91 14.32
C ALA A 22 -4.66 25.63 14.94
N GLU A 23 -4.08 25.70 16.14
CA GLU A 23 -3.60 24.54 16.94
C GLU A 23 -4.76 23.76 17.60
N LEU A 24 -5.87 24.43 17.94
CA LEU A 24 -7.07 23.77 18.46
C LEU A 24 -7.90 23.11 17.32
N ILE A 25 -7.89 23.72 16.13
CA ILE A 25 -8.05 23.03 14.84
C ILE A 25 -6.89 22.01 14.70
N SER A 26 -7.03 20.96 13.88
CA SER A 26 -6.11 19.80 13.85
C SER A 26 -6.08 18.92 15.11
N HIS A 27 -6.18 19.48 16.33
CA HIS A 27 -6.39 18.67 17.55
C HIS A 27 -7.84 18.20 17.69
N LEU A 28 -8.83 19.08 17.52
CA LEU A 28 -10.26 18.72 17.57
C LEU A 28 -10.76 18.02 16.29
N HIS A 29 -10.02 18.17 15.20
CA HIS A 29 -10.29 17.58 13.90
C HIS A 29 -8.95 17.22 13.28
N PRO A 30 -8.38 16.06 13.67
CA PRO A 30 -7.27 15.47 12.94
C PRO A 30 -7.64 15.44 11.45
N PRO A 31 -6.71 15.70 10.53
CA PRO A 31 -6.98 15.46 9.12
C PRO A 31 -7.46 14.01 9.01
N GLU A 32 -8.69 13.84 8.53
CA GLU A 32 -9.24 12.52 8.29
C GLU A 32 -8.23 11.80 7.42
N GLN A 33 -7.62 10.74 7.95
CA GLN A 33 -6.61 10.00 7.22
C GLN A 33 -7.35 9.30 6.11
N GLU A 34 -7.48 9.97 4.94
CA GLU A 34 -8.13 9.41 3.77
C GLU A 34 -7.46 8.08 3.50
N ILE A 35 -8.17 7.01 3.85
CA ILE A 35 -7.77 5.65 3.53
C ILE A 35 -7.96 5.58 2.03
N SER A 36 -6.90 5.97 1.31
CA SER A 36 -6.88 6.03 -0.14
C SER A 36 -7.43 4.71 -0.66
N THR A 37 -8.54 4.80 -1.37
CA THR A 37 -9.24 3.63 -1.90
C THR A 37 -8.43 2.94 -3.00
N ASP A 38 -7.33 3.58 -3.44
CA ASP A 38 -6.30 3.02 -4.28
C ASP A 38 -5.62 1.82 -3.58
N SER A 39 -5.99 0.64 -4.08
CA SER A 39 -5.37 -0.63 -3.72
C SER A 39 -4.05 -0.82 -4.45
N CYS A 40 -3.13 -1.60 -3.87
CA CYS A 40 -1.91 -2.01 -4.57
C CYS A 40 -2.21 -2.63 -5.94
N VAL A 41 -1.51 -2.15 -6.98
CA VAL A 41 -1.58 -2.74 -8.32
C VAL A 41 -0.51 -3.82 -8.43
N PHE A 42 -0.93 -5.04 -8.79
CA PHE A 42 -0.02 -6.16 -9.04
C PHE A 42 -0.31 -6.81 -10.41
N PRO A 43 0.73 -7.06 -11.24
CA PRO A 43 2.10 -6.62 -11.05
C PRO A 43 2.26 -5.10 -11.24
N PHE A 44 3.31 -4.52 -10.65
CA PHE A 44 3.77 -3.17 -11.00
C PHE A 44 5.24 -3.19 -11.44
N VAL A 45 5.61 -2.26 -12.33
CA VAL A 45 6.96 -2.06 -12.85
C VAL A 45 7.66 -1.02 -11.99
N TYR A 46 8.77 -1.40 -11.34
CA TYR A 46 9.63 -0.49 -10.58
C TYR A 46 11.09 -0.91 -10.70
N ALA A 47 11.97 0.09 -10.89
CA ALA A 47 13.30 -0.12 -11.48
C ALA A 47 13.17 -0.98 -12.76
N ASP A 48 14.04 -1.98 -12.94
CA ASP A 48 14.08 -2.83 -14.13
C ASP A 48 13.29 -4.15 -13.98
N GLY A 49 12.20 -4.17 -13.18
CA GLY A 49 11.49 -5.41 -12.86
C GLY A 49 9.99 -5.30 -12.58
N PHE A 50 9.29 -6.41 -12.79
CA PHE A 50 7.89 -6.64 -12.42
C PHE A 50 7.77 -7.21 -11.01
N HIS A 51 7.02 -6.53 -10.15
CA HIS A 51 6.79 -6.90 -8.76
C HIS A 51 5.35 -7.37 -8.57
N TYR A 52 5.19 -8.61 -8.14
CA TYR A 52 3.88 -9.29 -7.99
C TYR A 52 3.38 -9.31 -6.55
N SER A 53 4.09 -8.65 -5.64
CA SER A 53 3.81 -8.51 -4.22
C SER A 53 4.35 -7.16 -3.75
N CYS A 54 4.06 -6.80 -2.51
CA CYS A 54 4.80 -5.73 -1.84
C CYS A 54 6.30 -6.03 -1.82
N ILE A 55 7.11 -4.98 -1.79
CA ILE A 55 8.57 -5.04 -1.78
C ILE A 55 9.15 -4.09 -0.73
N SER A 56 10.28 -4.45 -0.16
CA SER A 56 11.10 -3.60 0.74
C SER A 56 12.27 -2.92 0.01
N LEU A 57 12.25 -2.90 -1.32
CA LEU A 57 13.33 -2.28 -2.09
C LEU A 57 13.40 -0.78 -1.80
N HIS A 58 14.56 -0.34 -1.31
CA HIS A 58 14.84 1.03 -0.88
C HIS A 58 13.92 1.58 0.24
N SER A 59 13.39 0.70 1.11
CA SER A 59 12.50 1.06 2.21
C SER A 59 12.65 0.12 3.40
N ASP A 60 12.54 0.63 4.63
CA ASP A 60 12.49 -0.19 5.85
C ASP A 60 11.17 -0.97 5.99
N TYR A 61 10.13 -0.57 5.24
CA TYR A 61 8.80 -1.17 5.24
C TYR A 61 8.38 -1.65 3.84
N ASP A 62 7.62 -2.73 3.79
CA ASP A 62 7.03 -3.24 2.55
C ASP A 62 6.05 -2.21 1.95
N TRP A 63 6.19 -1.96 0.64
CA TRP A 63 5.37 -1.00 -0.10
C TRP A 63 4.95 -1.54 -1.47
N CYS A 64 3.97 -0.89 -2.09
CA CYS A 64 3.46 -1.19 -3.42
C CYS A 64 3.20 0.08 -4.23
N SER A 65 3.21 -0.01 -5.56
CA SER A 65 2.69 1.07 -6.40
C SER A 65 1.17 0.99 -6.53
N LEU A 66 0.56 2.16 -6.75
CA LEU A 66 -0.85 2.33 -7.09
C LEU A 66 -1.07 2.36 -8.62
N ASP A 67 -0.01 2.17 -9.40
CA ASP A 67 0.02 2.18 -10.86
C ASP A 67 0.75 0.94 -11.39
N PHE A 68 0.36 0.45 -12.58
CA PHE A 68 1.10 -0.64 -13.24
C PHE A 68 2.51 -0.21 -13.65
N GLN A 69 2.67 1.02 -14.16
CA GLN A 69 3.96 1.64 -14.42
C GLN A 69 4.21 2.66 -13.31
N PHE A 70 5.27 2.51 -12.51
CA PHE A 70 5.50 3.40 -11.37
C PHE A 70 5.63 4.87 -11.81
N GLN A 71 4.68 5.70 -11.38
CA GLN A 71 4.64 7.15 -11.63
C GLN A 71 4.91 7.98 -10.36
N GLY A 72 5.42 7.36 -9.30
CA GLY A 72 5.62 7.99 -8.00
C GLY A 72 4.42 7.86 -7.03
N ARG A 73 3.30 7.26 -7.45
CA ARG A 73 2.22 6.89 -6.53
C ARG A 73 2.49 5.52 -5.90
N TRP A 74 2.61 5.51 -4.58
CA TRP A 74 2.86 4.33 -3.77
C TRP A 74 2.30 4.51 -2.37
N ARG A 75 2.20 3.42 -1.62
CA ARG A 75 1.98 3.43 -0.18
C ARG A 75 2.61 2.21 0.48
N TYR A 76 2.79 2.28 1.79
CA TYR A 76 3.12 1.09 2.58
C TYR A 76 1.98 0.08 2.53
N CYS A 77 2.36 -1.19 2.50
CA CYS A 77 1.42 -2.31 2.50
C CYS A 77 0.93 -2.61 3.92
N THR A 78 -0.32 -3.06 4.00
CA THR A 78 -0.92 -3.56 5.23
C THR A 78 -1.34 -5.03 5.06
N ALA A 79 -1.95 -5.61 6.10
CA ALA A 79 -2.55 -6.93 6.01
C ALA A 79 -3.71 -7.03 4.96
N GLN A 80 -4.18 -5.88 4.44
CA GLN A 80 -5.21 -5.80 3.41
C GLN A 80 -4.65 -5.83 1.98
N ASP A 81 -3.32 -5.90 1.80
CA ASP A 81 -2.64 -5.90 0.50
C ASP A 81 -2.03 -7.25 0.04
N PRO A 82 -2.61 -8.44 0.34
CA PRO A 82 -2.06 -9.67 -0.18
C PRO A 82 -2.27 -9.71 -1.70
N PRO A 83 -1.22 -9.98 -2.51
CA PRO A 83 -1.39 -10.08 -3.96
C PRO A 83 -2.37 -11.20 -4.30
N LYS A 84 -3.20 -11.00 -5.32
CA LYS A 84 -4.30 -11.93 -5.64
C LYS A 84 -3.77 -13.16 -6.39
N CYS A 85 -4.36 -14.32 -6.11
CA CYS A 85 -4.12 -15.51 -6.93
C CYS A 85 -4.70 -15.30 -8.32
N ILE A 86 -3.96 -15.68 -9.37
CA ILE A 86 -4.52 -15.81 -10.71
C ILE A 86 -5.13 -17.22 -10.83
N PHE A 87 -6.39 -17.30 -11.23
CA PHE A 87 -7.07 -18.56 -11.54
C PHE A 87 -7.84 -18.44 -12.87
N PRO A 88 -7.77 -19.44 -13.75
CA PRO A 88 -6.88 -20.60 -13.68
C PRO A 88 -5.40 -20.24 -13.93
N PHE A 89 -4.48 -21.07 -13.44
CA PHE A 89 -3.06 -20.97 -13.81
C PHE A 89 -2.47 -22.32 -14.26
N GLN A 90 -1.49 -22.28 -15.15
CA GLN A 90 -0.81 -23.47 -15.65
C GLN A 90 0.34 -23.86 -14.71
N PHE A 91 0.32 -25.11 -14.22
CA PHE A 91 1.44 -25.73 -13.48
C PHE A 91 1.69 -27.14 -14.00
N LYS A 92 2.92 -27.42 -14.40
CA LYS A 92 3.31 -28.59 -15.19
C LYS A 92 2.36 -28.72 -16.40
N GLN A 93 1.75 -29.88 -16.58
CA GLN A 93 0.77 -30.18 -17.63
C GLN A 93 -0.69 -30.04 -17.13
N LYS A 94 -0.93 -29.31 -16.03
CA LYS A 94 -2.25 -29.14 -15.41
C LYS A 94 -2.70 -27.68 -15.38
N LEU A 95 -4.01 -27.49 -15.50
CA LEU A 95 -4.67 -26.21 -15.29
C LEU A 95 -5.26 -26.17 -13.87
N ILE A 96 -4.70 -25.35 -13.00
CA ILE A 96 -5.04 -25.26 -11.58
C ILE A 96 -6.06 -24.14 -11.36
N LYS A 97 -7.23 -24.50 -10.78
CA LYS A 97 -8.38 -23.59 -10.59
C LYS A 97 -8.61 -23.13 -9.14
N LYS A 98 -7.77 -23.58 -8.21
CA LYS A 98 -7.82 -23.27 -6.77
C LYS A 98 -6.45 -23.50 -6.15
N CYS A 99 -6.23 -23.01 -4.93
CA CYS A 99 -5.00 -23.27 -4.19
C CYS A 99 -4.66 -24.79 -4.18
N THR A 100 -3.45 -25.13 -4.62
CA THR A 100 -2.98 -26.52 -4.73
C THR A 100 -1.87 -26.81 -3.72
N LYS A 101 -1.69 -28.07 -3.36
CA LYS A 101 -0.54 -28.55 -2.57
C LYS A 101 0.48 -29.30 -3.43
N GLU A 102 0.20 -29.47 -4.73
CA GLU A 102 1.09 -30.18 -5.63
C GLU A 102 2.47 -29.50 -5.70
N GLY A 103 3.54 -30.29 -5.57
CA GLY A 103 4.92 -29.81 -5.64
C GLY A 103 5.45 -29.10 -4.38
N TYR A 104 4.63 -28.89 -3.35
CA TYR A 104 5.08 -28.20 -2.12
C TYR A 104 5.33 -29.18 -0.97
N ILE A 105 6.55 -29.16 -0.43
CA ILE A 105 6.93 -29.94 0.77
C ILE A 105 6.31 -29.24 1.99
N LEU A 106 5.88 -29.99 3.02
CA LEU A 106 5.19 -29.50 4.23
C LEU A 106 3.67 -29.22 4.13
N ASN A 107 2.95 -29.79 3.13
CA ASN A 107 1.47 -29.82 3.10
C ASN A 107 0.77 -28.43 3.11
N ARG A 108 1.51 -27.35 2.83
CA ARG A 108 0.99 -25.99 2.65
C ARG A 108 0.43 -25.84 1.23
N SER A 109 -0.68 -25.11 1.09
CA SER A 109 -1.27 -24.80 -0.22
C SER A 109 -0.73 -23.48 -0.78
N TRP A 110 -0.68 -23.38 -2.11
CA TRP A 110 -0.16 -22.24 -2.84
C TRP A 110 -0.99 -21.96 -4.10
N CYS A 111 -0.85 -20.75 -4.64
CA CYS A 111 -1.42 -20.33 -5.92
C CYS A 111 -0.40 -19.51 -6.71
N SER A 112 -0.52 -19.48 -8.04
CA SER A 112 0.29 -18.58 -8.86
C SER A 112 -0.24 -17.14 -8.83
N LEU A 113 0.66 -16.19 -9.07
CA LEU A 113 0.36 -14.77 -9.26
C LEU A 113 0.34 -14.39 -10.76
N THR A 114 0.36 -15.40 -11.63
CA THR A 114 0.49 -15.32 -13.09
C THR A 114 -0.32 -16.43 -13.76
N GLU A 115 -0.70 -16.27 -15.02
CA GLU A 115 -1.41 -17.32 -15.77
C GLU A 115 -0.52 -18.55 -16.04
N ASN A 116 0.80 -18.36 -16.20
CA ASN A 116 1.74 -19.44 -16.52
C ASN A 116 2.87 -19.56 -15.49
N TYR A 117 2.60 -20.23 -14.35
CA TYR A 117 3.62 -20.48 -13.33
C TYR A 117 4.88 -21.17 -13.87
N ASN A 118 4.75 -22.04 -14.87
CA ASN A 118 5.91 -22.75 -15.44
C ASN A 118 6.94 -21.82 -16.08
N GLN A 119 6.48 -20.67 -16.58
CA GLN A 119 7.32 -19.65 -17.20
C GLN A 119 7.75 -18.60 -16.17
N ASP A 120 6.81 -18.07 -15.39
CA ASP A 120 7.05 -16.87 -14.60
C ASP A 120 7.53 -17.18 -13.16
N GLY A 121 7.24 -18.39 -12.66
CA GLY A 121 7.62 -18.86 -11.33
C GLY A 121 7.00 -18.08 -10.17
N LYS A 122 6.01 -17.20 -10.41
CA LYS A 122 5.44 -16.31 -9.39
C LYS A 122 4.31 -17.00 -8.64
N TRP A 123 4.38 -17.00 -7.30
CA TRP A 123 3.41 -17.65 -6.43
C TRP A 123 3.33 -16.99 -5.06
N LYS A 124 2.26 -17.30 -4.32
CA LYS A 124 2.17 -17.06 -2.87
C LYS A 124 1.66 -18.30 -2.15
N GLN A 125 1.98 -18.43 -0.86
CA GLN A 125 1.27 -19.36 0.00
C GLN A 125 -0.18 -18.88 0.15
N CYS A 126 -1.14 -19.80 0.06
CA CYS A 126 -2.53 -19.49 0.35
C CYS A 126 -2.77 -19.41 1.87
N SER A 127 -3.66 -18.50 2.28
CA SER A 127 -4.16 -18.49 3.65
C SER A 127 -4.85 -19.83 3.96
N PRO A 128 -4.67 -20.42 5.16
CA PRO A 128 -5.37 -21.65 5.53
C PRO A 128 -6.90 -21.50 5.53
N ASN A 129 -7.41 -20.27 5.55
CA ASN A 129 -8.82 -19.96 5.75
C ASN A 129 -9.64 -19.74 4.45
N ASN A 130 -9.06 -19.96 3.26
CA ASN A 130 -9.76 -19.95 1.95
C ASN A 130 -10.80 -18.83 1.74
N PHE A 131 -10.34 -17.60 1.48
CA PHE A 131 -11.12 -16.54 0.85
C PHE A 131 -10.41 -16.12 -0.45
#